data_AF-A0A6L5T7E1-F1
#
_entry.id   AF-A0A6L5T7E1-F1
#
_cell.length_a   1.000
_cell.length_b   1.000
_cell.length_c   1.000
_cell.angle_alpha   90.00
_cell.angle_beta   90.00
_cell.angle_gamma   90.00
#
_symmetry.space_group_name_H-M   'P 1'
#
loop_
_entity.id
_entity.type
_entity.pdbx_description
1 polymer ?
#
loop_
_entity_poly.entity_id
_entity_poly.type
_entity_poly.pdbx_seq_one_letter_code
_entity_poly.pdbx_strand_id
1 'polypeptide(L)'
;MAKVTQLKSNAPLTAVIDDGTREVPIVNKFGKLVCKVYFRPADLSIIDRYNAMIKNFDSIVKPLETLEIRNDGTTAFEKDWEILKKVELDLKQKFDELFDMEEADEIFAKRNPFSSVHGHFFAEVVLVALGDVINKAIDEEAKISAQRTDKYLSDLAPENPEVHKDAGDATANS
;
A
#
# COMPACT_ATOMS: atom_id res chain seq x y z
N MET A 1 56.76 24.72 -5.43
CA MET A 1 55.38 24.88 -5.94
C MET A 1 54.50 23.82 -5.27
N ALA A 2 53.49 24.23 -4.50
CA ALA A 2 52.58 23.30 -3.83
C ALA A 2 51.53 22.78 -4.82
N LYS A 3 51.38 21.46 -4.93
CA LYS A 3 50.28 20.83 -5.69
C LYS A 3 48.99 21.00 -4.88
N VAL A 4 48.09 21.83 -5.39
CA VAL A 4 46.71 21.89 -4.90
C VAL A 4 45.99 20.64 -5.39
N THR A 5 45.71 19.71 -4.47
CA THR A 5 44.85 18.56 -4.75
C THR A 5 43.42 19.05 -4.86
N GLN A 6 42.88 19.12 -6.08
CA GLN A 6 41.45 19.36 -6.29
C GLN A 6 40.65 18.18 -5.73
N LEU A 7 39.92 18.42 -4.64
CA LEU A 7 38.89 17.51 -4.16
C LEU A 7 37.71 17.54 -5.13
N LYS A 8 37.71 16.63 -6.11
CA LYS A 8 36.54 16.41 -6.97
C LYS A 8 35.53 15.53 -6.23
N SER A 9 34.66 16.17 -5.46
CA SER A 9 33.41 15.55 -5.01
C SER A 9 32.39 15.63 -6.16
N ASN A 10 32.33 14.59 -6.98
CA ASN A 10 31.31 14.44 -8.05
C ASN A 10 30.04 13.72 -7.55
N ALA A 11 29.79 13.66 -6.24
CA ALA A 11 28.57 13.05 -5.74
C ALA A 11 27.36 13.93 -6.10
N PRO A 12 26.29 13.37 -6.70
CA PRO A 12 25.08 14.12 -6.99
C PRO A 12 24.46 14.68 -5.71
N LEU A 13 23.91 15.89 -5.78
CA LEU A 13 23.14 16.46 -4.68
C LEU A 13 21.89 15.61 -4.45
N THR A 14 21.70 15.13 -3.22
CA THR A 14 20.56 14.31 -2.81
C THR A 14 19.69 15.11 -1.84
N ALA A 15 18.36 15.06 -2.03
CA ALA A 15 17.39 15.54 -1.06
C ALA A 15 16.72 14.33 -0.40
N VAL A 16 16.48 14.40 0.91
CA VAL A 16 15.77 13.39 1.68
C VAL A 16 14.40 13.95 2.06
N ILE A 17 13.34 13.23 1.74
CA ILE A 17 11.96 13.56 2.12
C ILE A 17 11.38 12.41 2.96
N ASP A 18 10.40 12.74 3.80
CA ASP A 18 9.47 11.78 4.38
C ASP A 18 8.25 11.73 3.46
N ASP A 19 8.05 10.63 2.76
CA ASP A 19 6.94 10.42 1.83
C ASP A 19 5.74 9.68 2.47
N GLY A 20 5.80 9.44 3.78
CA GLY A 20 4.76 8.74 4.53
C GLY A 20 4.75 7.22 4.35
N THR A 21 5.79 6.63 3.74
CA THR A 21 5.91 5.18 3.61
C THR A 21 6.00 4.50 4.98
N ARG A 22 5.15 3.51 5.23
CA ARG A 22 5.14 2.69 6.44
C ARG A 22 5.52 1.25 6.13
N GLU A 23 6.42 0.70 6.94
CA GLU A 23 6.70 -0.75 6.98
C GLU A 23 5.60 -1.47 7.77
N VAL A 24 5.07 -2.56 7.20
CA VAL A 24 4.09 -3.44 7.81
C VAL A 24 4.60 -4.89 7.78
N PRO A 25 4.93 -5.49 8.93
CA PRO A 25 5.32 -6.89 8.98
C PRO A 25 4.09 -7.81 8.89
N ILE A 26 4.12 -8.75 7.97
CA ILE A 26 3.16 -9.86 7.93
C ILE A 26 3.71 -10.99 8.80
N VAL A 27 2.98 -11.34 9.85
CA VAL A 27 3.32 -12.44 10.77
C VAL A 27 2.28 -13.54 10.73
N ASN A 28 2.70 -14.79 10.83
CA ASN A 28 1.76 -15.90 10.95
C ASN A 28 1.18 -16.00 12.37
N LYS A 29 0.19 -16.89 12.56
CA LYS A 29 -0.45 -17.12 13.87
C LYS A 29 0.50 -17.56 15.00
N PHE A 30 1.73 -17.94 14.70
CA PHE A 30 2.77 -18.29 15.67
C PHE A 30 3.75 -17.13 15.94
N GLY A 31 3.48 -15.94 15.40
CA GLY A 31 4.34 -14.75 15.54
C GLY A 31 5.61 -14.79 14.69
N LYS A 32 5.75 -15.73 13.74
CA LYS A 32 6.91 -15.75 12.84
C LYS A 32 6.69 -14.79 11.68
N LEU A 33 7.71 -13.98 11.38
CA LEU A 33 7.74 -13.11 10.21
C LEU A 33 7.64 -13.94 8.92
N VAL A 34 6.66 -13.59 8.10
CA VAL A 34 6.49 -14.10 6.74
C VAL A 34 7.27 -13.19 5.79
N CYS A 35 6.92 -11.90 5.76
CA CYS A 35 7.56 -10.86 4.96
C CYS A 35 7.26 -9.47 5.54
N LYS A 36 7.81 -8.43 4.92
CA LYS A 36 7.47 -7.02 5.18
C LYS A 36 6.87 -6.44 3.92
N VAL A 37 5.85 -5.62 4.06
CA VAL A 37 5.30 -4.80 2.97
C VAL A 37 5.42 -3.33 3.34
N TYR A 38 5.39 -2.46 2.35
CA TYR A 38 5.58 -1.03 2.48
C TYR A 38 4.46 -0.34 1.70
N PHE A 39 3.80 0.62 2.32
CA PHE A 39 2.83 1.45 1.61
C PHE A 39 2.65 2.80 2.29
N ARG A 40 2.06 3.73 1.55
CA ARG A 40 1.76 5.09 2.01
C ARG A 40 0.28 5.17 2.39
N PRO A 41 -0.10 5.32 3.66
CA PRO A 41 -1.52 5.38 4.04
C PRO A 41 -2.27 6.58 3.46
N ALA A 42 -1.57 7.69 3.22
CA ALA A 42 -2.14 8.87 2.59
C ALA A 42 -2.37 8.69 1.07
N ASP A 43 -1.86 7.62 0.46
CA ASP A 43 -2.16 7.28 -0.92
C ASP A 43 -3.56 6.66 -1.01
N LEU A 44 -4.59 7.50 -1.16
CA LEU A 44 -5.98 7.05 -1.29
C LEU A 44 -6.22 6.15 -2.51
N SER A 45 -5.35 6.21 -3.54
CA SER A 45 -5.47 5.36 -4.71
C SER A 45 -5.15 3.89 -4.43
N ILE A 46 -4.56 3.57 -3.26
CA ILE A 46 -4.39 2.19 -2.80
C ILE A 46 -5.74 1.47 -2.63
N ILE A 47 -6.82 2.19 -2.33
CA ILE A 47 -8.18 1.63 -2.23
C ILE A 47 -8.64 1.15 -3.61
N ASP A 48 -8.42 1.95 -4.65
CA ASP A 48 -8.77 1.60 -6.03
C ASP A 48 -7.98 0.39 -6.50
N ARG A 49 -6.67 0.35 -6.20
CA ARG A 49 -5.80 -0.79 -6.53
C ARG A 49 -6.22 -2.05 -5.78
N TYR A 50 -6.58 -1.94 -4.50
CA TYR A 50 -7.09 -3.06 -3.70
C TYR A 50 -8.39 -3.62 -4.27
N ASN A 51 -9.34 -2.74 -4.58
CA ASN A 51 -10.61 -3.13 -5.19
C ASN A 51 -10.42 -3.77 -6.57
N ALA A 52 -9.49 -3.27 -7.37
CA ALA A 52 -9.13 -3.87 -8.65
C ALA A 52 -8.55 -5.28 -8.46
N MET A 53 -7.66 -5.48 -7.48
CA MET A 53 -7.10 -6.78 -7.16
C MET A 53 -8.18 -7.78 -6.73
N ILE A 54 -9.05 -7.41 -5.78
CA ILE A 54 -10.15 -8.27 -5.32
C ILE A 54 -11.08 -8.65 -6.46
N LYS A 55 -11.50 -7.67 -7.29
CA LYS A 55 -12.41 -7.92 -8.42
C LYS A 55 -11.81 -8.85 -9.47
N ASN A 56 -10.49 -8.78 -9.67
CA ASN A 56 -9.80 -9.54 -10.69
C ASN A 56 -9.28 -10.89 -10.18
N PHE A 57 -9.27 -11.13 -8.86
CA PHE A 57 -8.67 -12.32 -8.26
C PHE A 57 -9.20 -13.62 -8.86
N ASP A 58 -10.53 -13.78 -8.94
CA ASP A 58 -11.17 -14.97 -9.53
C ASP A 58 -10.73 -15.18 -10.98
N SER A 59 -10.63 -14.09 -11.76
CA SER A 59 -10.18 -14.17 -13.15
C SER A 59 -8.70 -14.54 -13.27
N ILE A 60 -7.87 -14.13 -12.32
CA ILE A 60 -6.45 -14.48 -12.27
C ILE A 60 -6.30 -15.97 -12.01
N VAL A 61 -7.05 -16.52 -11.05
CA VAL A 61 -6.92 -17.93 -10.64
C VAL A 61 -7.73 -18.90 -11.51
N LYS A 62 -8.67 -18.41 -12.32
CA LYS A 62 -9.51 -19.24 -13.21
C LYS A 62 -8.75 -20.25 -14.07
N PRO A 63 -7.58 -19.94 -14.67
CA PRO A 63 -6.84 -20.94 -15.45
C PRO A 63 -6.44 -22.17 -14.63
N LEU A 64 -6.34 -22.05 -13.30
CA LEU A 64 -6.01 -23.16 -12.41
C LEU A 64 -7.12 -24.22 -12.35
N GLU A 65 -8.36 -23.88 -12.67
CA GLU A 65 -9.48 -24.85 -12.72
C GLU A 65 -9.29 -25.91 -13.80
N THR A 66 -8.47 -25.62 -14.81
CA THR A 66 -8.20 -26.51 -15.95
C THR A 66 -7.02 -27.45 -15.73
N LEU A 67 -6.35 -27.34 -14.58
CA LEU A 67 -5.17 -28.15 -14.26
C LEU A 67 -5.59 -29.55 -13.85
N GLU A 68 -5.07 -30.55 -14.55
CA GLU A 68 -5.12 -31.95 -14.15
C GLU A 68 -3.76 -32.33 -13.60
N ILE A 69 -3.46 -31.91 -12.36
CA ILE A 69 -2.14 -32.17 -11.74
C ILE A 69 -1.94 -33.69 -11.54
N ARG A 70 -1.38 -34.35 -12.54
CA ARG A 70 -0.85 -35.71 -12.49
C ARG A 70 0.66 -35.63 -12.36
N ASN A 71 1.20 -36.10 -11.23
CA ASN A 71 2.64 -36.18 -11.01
C ASN A 71 3.20 -37.48 -11.60
N ASP A 72 3.05 -37.65 -12.92
CA ASP A 72 3.45 -38.85 -13.66
C ASP A 72 4.52 -38.58 -14.74
N GLY A 73 5.00 -37.33 -14.84
CA GLY A 73 6.06 -36.93 -15.77
C GLY A 73 5.63 -36.89 -17.24
N THR A 74 4.32 -36.91 -17.53
CA THR A 74 3.78 -36.81 -18.90
C THR A 74 3.75 -35.36 -19.41
N THR A 75 3.57 -35.16 -20.72
CA THR A 75 3.43 -33.83 -21.34
C THR A 75 2.26 -32.99 -20.79
N ALA A 76 1.28 -33.63 -20.15
CA ALA A 76 0.22 -32.93 -19.41
C ALA A 76 0.79 -32.16 -18.20
N PHE A 77 1.74 -32.76 -17.47
CA PHE A 77 2.41 -32.13 -16.34
C PHE A 77 3.20 -30.88 -16.76
N GLU A 78 3.91 -30.93 -17.90
CA GLU A 78 4.65 -29.77 -18.42
C GLU A 78 3.73 -28.60 -18.77
N LYS A 79 2.62 -28.86 -19.49
CA LYS A 79 1.66 -27.82 -19.86
C LYS A 79 0.98 -27.21 -18.63
N ASP A 80 0.59 -28.03 -17.67
CA ASP A 80 -0.05 -27.60 -16.43
C ASP A 80 0.92 -26.80 -15.55
N TRP A 81 2.20 -27.18 -15.56
CA TRP A 81 3.26 -26.44 -14.88
C TRP A 81 3.46 -25.04 -15.46
N GLU A 82 3.48 -24.90 -16.79
CA GLU A 82 3.58 -23.59 -17.45
C GLU A 82 2.37 -22.69 -17.12
N ILE A 83 1.16 -23.25 -17.08
CA ILE A 83 -0.03 -22.51 -16.66
C ILE A 83 0.12 -22.05 -15.20
N LEU A 84 0.51 -22.95 -14.29
CA LEU A 84 0.72 -22.63 -12.88
C LEU A 84 1.74 -21.50 -12.72
N LYS A 85 2.87 -21.56 -13.44
CA LYS A 85 3.93 -20.55 -13.39
C LYS A 85 3.49 -19.20 -13.94
N LYS A 86 2.72 -19.21 -15.02
CA LYS A 86 2.16 -17.98 -15.58
C LYS A 86 1.18 -17.32 -14.61
N VAL A 87 0.26 -18.10 -14.04
CA VAL A 87 -0.71 -17.56 -13.08
C VAL A 87 -0.01 -17.08 -11.81
N GLU A 88 1.05 -17.78 -11.36
CA GLU A 88 1.90 -17.34 -10.24
C GLU A 88 2.54 -15.97 -10.51
N LEU A 89 3.09 -15.77 -11.71
CA LEU A 89 3.71 -14.51 -12.12
C LEU A 89 2.68 -13.38 -12.23
N ASP A 90 1.55 -13.62 -12.92
CA ASP A 90 0.48 -12.64 -13.08
C ASP A 90 -0.07 -12.19 -11.72
N LEU A 91 -0.22 -13.12 -10.78
CA LEU A 91 -0.65 -12.81 -9.42
C LEU A 91 0.38 -11.94 -8.69
N LYS A 92 1.67 -12.29 -8.74
CA LYS A 92 2.73 -11.51 -8.09
C LYS A 92 2.78 -10.09 -8.63
N GLN A 93 2.71 -9.92 -9.95
CA GLN A 93 2.65 -8.60 -10.57
C GLN A 93 1.45 -7.78 -10.08
N LYS A 94 0.31 -8.41 -9.82
CA LYS A 94 -0.88 -7.72 -9.27
C LYS A 94 -0.71 -7.33 -7.80
N PHE A 95 0.06 -8.10 -7.02
CA PHE A 95 0.47 -7.69 -5.67
C PHE A 95 1.44 -6.50 -5.71
N ASP A 96 2.41 -6.53 -6.63
CA ASP A 96 3.36 -5.44 -6.83
C ASP A 96 2.62 -4.14 -7.24
N GLU A 97 1.69 -4.23 -8.20
CA GLU A 97 0.82 -3.11 -8.59
C GLU A 97 0.00 -2.58 -7.41
N LEU A 98 -0.54 -3.45 -6.54
CA LEU A 98 -1.35 -3.05 -5.40
C LEU A 98 -0.57 -2.10 -4.47
N PHE A 99 0.67 -2.44 -4.17
CA PHE A 99 1.47 -1.70 -3.22
C PHE A 99 2.43 -0.69 -3.86
N ASP A 100 2.50 -0.65 -5.19
CA ASP A 100 3.47 0.17 -5.94
C ASP A 100 4.91 -0.20 -5.53
N MET A 101 5.18 -1.52 -5.48
CA MET A 101 6.37 -2.11 -4.86
C MET A 101 6.81 -3.40 -5.60
N GLU A 102 8.05 -3.87 -5.44
CA GLU A 102 8.63 -5.08 -6.08
C GLU A 102 8.85 -6.25 -5.07
N GLU A 103 8.02 -6.37 -4.03
CA GLU A 103 8.23 -7.32 -2.93
C GLU A 103 7.25 -8.50 -2.92
N ALA A 104 6.37 -8.66 -3.92
CA ALA A 104 5.46 -9.81 -3.96
C ALA A 104 6.22 -11.15 -3.96
N ASP A 105 7.42 -11.18 -4.53
CA ASP A 105 8.29 -12.36 -4.47
C ASP A 105 8.68 -12.74 -3.03
N GLU A 106 8.90 -11.76 -2.14
CA GLU A 106 9.23 -12.03 -0.74
C GLU A 106 8.06 -12.66 0.01
N ILE A 107 6.83 -12.21 -0.28
CA ILE A 107 5.60 -12.74 0.30
C ILE A 107 5.48 -14.25 0.03
N PHE A 108 5.81 -14.66 -1.20
CA PHE A 108 5.60 -16.03 -1.68
C PHE A 108 6.88 -16.88 -1.76
N ALA A 109 8.03 -16.36 -1.31
CA ALA A 109 9.33 -17.04 -1.39
C ALA A 109 9.35 -18.41 -0.68
N LYS A 110 8.65 -18.53 0.46
CA LYS A 110 8.63 -19.75 1.27
C LYS A 110 7.41 -20.63 1.01
N ARG A 111 6.43 -20.11 0.26
CA ARG A 111 5.14 -20.77 0.07
C ARG A 111 4.49 -20.30 -1.22
N ASN A 112 4.17 -21.26 -2.09
CA ASN A 112 3.46 -20.97 -3.32
C ASN A 112 2.10 -20.29 -3.03
N PRO A 113 1.72 -19.23 -3.77
CA PRO A 113 0.50 -18.46 -3.53
C PRO A 113 -0.79 -19.29 -3.57
N PHE A 114 -0.82 -20.36 -4.36
CA PHE A 114 -1.99 -21.23 -4.53
C PHE A 114 -2.02 -22.40 -3.54
N SER A 115 -1.09 -22.44 -2.60
CA SER A 115 -1.14 -23.42 -1.50
C SER A 115 -2.42 -23.23 -0.68
N SER A 116 -3.15 -24.32 -0.42
CA SER A 116 -4.38 -24.23 0.39
C SER A 116 -4.09 -23.92 1.87
N VAL A 117 -4.91 -23.04 2.45
CA VAL A 117 -5.03 -22.73 3.88
C VAL A 117 -6.51 -22.85 4.24
N HIS A 118 -6.89 -23.95 4.89
CA HIS A 118 -8.28 -24.17 5.31
C HIS A 118 -9.32 -23.99 4.17
N GLY A 119 -8.98 -24.36 2.94
CA GLY A 119 -9.86 -24.23 1.77
C GLY A 119 -9.68 -22.95 0.95
N HIS A 120 -8.92 -21.97 1.44
CA HIS A 120 -8.59 -20.74 0.71
C HIS A 120 -7.19 -20.80 0.13
N PHE A 121 -6.91 -20.06 -0.95
CA PHE A 121 -5.54 -19.90 -1.41
C PHE A 121 -4.73 -19.06 -0.41
N PHE A 122 -3.45 -19.37 -0.25
CA PHE A 122 -2.58 -18.61 0.64
C PHE A 122 -2.53 -17.12 0.25
N ALA A 123 -2.51 -16.82 -1.05
CA ALA A 123 -2.59 -15.46 -1.56
C ALA A 123 -3.87 -14.72 -1.14
N GLU A 124 -5.01 -15.41 -1.10
CA GLU A 124 -6.28 -14.84 -0.63
C GLU A 124 -6.20 -14.48 0.86
N VAL A 125 -5.64 -15.39 1.68
CA VAL A 125 -5.42 -15.15 3.12
C VAL A 125 -4.51 -13.93 3.35
N VAL A 126 -3.45 -13.79 2.55
CA VAL A 126 -2.55 -12.63 2.62
C VAL A 126 -3.29 -11.35 2.20
N LEU A 127 -4.05 -11.39 1.10
CA LEU A 127 -4.78 -10.24 0.57
C LEU A 127 -5.79 -9.69 1.58
N VAL A 128 -6.55 -10.57 2.25
CA VAL A 128 -7.51 -10.17 3.30
C VAL A 128 -6.79 -9.50 4.48
N ALA A 129 -5.71 -10.12 4.97
CA ALA A 129 -4.95 -9.56 6.09
C ALA A 129 -4.37 -8.17 5.76
N LEU A 130 -3.95 -7.96 4.51
CA LEU A 130 -3.44 -6.68 4.05
C LEU A 130 -4.54 -5.63 3.89
N GLY A 131 -5.72 -6.02 3.40
CA GLY A 131 -6.88 -5.13 3.31
C GLY A 131 -7.27 -4.53 4.67
N ASP A 132 -7.25 -5.34 5.73
CA ASP A 132 -7.51 -4.87 7.10
C ASP A 132 -6.49 -3.83 7.56
N VAL A 133 -5.21 -4.04 7.23
CA VAL A 133 -4.14 -3.10 7.58
C VAL A 133 -4.25 -1.80 6.78
N ILE A 134 -4.54 -1.87 5.48
CA ILE A 134 -4.76 -0.70 4.63
C ILE A 134 -5.89 0.16 5.20
N ASN A 135 -7.05 -0.44 5.46
CA ASN A 135 -8.21 0.27 6.00
C ASN A 135 -7.88 0.97 7.33
N LYS A 136 -7.23 0.25 8.25
CA LYS A 136 -6.86 0.81 9.56
C LYS A 136 -5.88 1.98 9.41
N ALA A 137 -4.88 1.86 8.54
CA ALA A 137 -3.90 2.90 8.33
C ALA A 137 -4.50 4.16 7.67
N ILE A 138 -5.44 3.99 6.73
CA ILE A 138 -6.18 5.10 6.12
C ILE A 138 -7.06 5.80 7.15
N ASP A 139 -7.79 5.06 7.98
CA ASP A 139 -8.62 5.62 9.05
C ASP A 139 -7.79 6.40 10.08
N GLU A 140 -6.59 5.92 10.42
CA GLU A 140 -5.63 6.62 11.28
C GLU A 140 -5.18 7.93 10.64
N GLU A 141 -4.79 7.92 9.37
CA GLU A 141 -4.32 9.10 8.66
C GLU A 141 -5.42 10.15 8.47
N ALA A 142 -6.64 9.72 8.17
CA ALA A 142 -7.80 10.60 8.06
C ALA A 142 -8.08 11.35 9.38
N LYS A 143 -7.94 10.68 10.53
CA LYS A 143 -8.09 11.31 11.85
C LYS A 143 -6.98 12.32 12.13
N ILE A 144 -5.74 12.01 11.78
CA ILE A 144 -4.60 12.93 11.94
C ILE A 144 -4.80 14.18 11.08
N SER A 145 -5.26 14.01 9.84
CA SER A 145 -5.57 15.12 8.92
C SER A 145 -6.69 16.03 9.46
N ALA A 146 -7.76 15.43 9.99
CA ALA A 146 -8.85 16.18 10.64
C ALA A 146 -8.35 16.98 11.85
N GLN A 147 -7.55 16.37 12.73
CA GLN A 147 -6.97 17.05 13.89
C GLN A 147 -6.06 18.23 13.50
N ARG A 148 -5.28 18.09 12.42
CA ARG A 148 -4.45 19.21 11.90
C ARG A 148 -5.32 20.34 11.36
N THR A 149 -6.40 20.01 10.66
CA THR A 149 -7.34 20.99 10.11
C THR A 149 -8.03 21.75 11.23
N ASP A 150 -8.50 21.04 12.26
CA ASP A 150 -9.10 21.65 13.46
C ASP A 150 -8.12 22.57 14.19
N LYS A 151 -6.85 22.14 14.32
CA LYS A 151 -5.80 22.98 14.91
C LYS A 151 -5.59 24.27 14.12
N TYR A 152 -5.49 24.21 12.80
CA TYR A 152 -5.35 25.43 11.98
C TYR A 152 -6.55 26.36 12.12
N LEU A 153 -7.77 25.80 12.16
CA LEU A 153 -8.99 26.58 12.36
C LEU A 153 -9.06 27.20 13.76
N SER A 154 -8.59 26.50 14.80
CA SER A 154 -8.53 27.04 16.16
C SER A 154 -7.43 28.09 16.31
N ASP A 155 -6.28 27.90 15.66
CA ASP A 155 -5.17 28.87 15.66
C ASP A 155 -5.52 30.15 14.87
N LEU A 156 -6.48 30.06 13.93
CA LEU A 156 -7.02 31.18 13.16
C LEU A 156 -8.25 31.84 13.81
N ALA A 157 -8.87 31.22 14.82
CA ALA A 157 -9.99 31.80 15.54
C ALA A 157 -9.48 32.94 16.45
N PRO A 158 -9.95 34.19 16.30
CA PRO A 158 -9.47 35.30 17.11
C PRO A 158 -9.77 35.06 18.59
N GLU A 159 -8.80 35.32 19.47
CA GLU A 159 -8.85 35.09 20.92
C GLU A 159 -9.91 35.91 21.68
N ASN A 160 -10.76 36.71 21.03
CA ASN A 160 -11.81 37.46 21.72
C ASN A 160 -13.02 37.79 20.81
N PRO A 161 -14.23 37.25 21.08
CA PRO A 161 -15.42 37.53 20.28
C PRO A 161 -16.19 38.83 20.64
N GLU A 162 -15.66 39.71 21.50
CA GLU A 162 -16.37 40.94 21.90
C GLU A 162 -15.61 42.24 21.61
N VAL A 163 -15.66 42.75 20.37
CA VAL A 163 -15.79 44.19 20.01
C VAL A 163 -16.07 44.23 18.50
N HIS A 164 -17.13 44.78 17.91
CA HIS A 164 -17.90 46.00 18.18
C HIS A 164 -19.37 45.79 17.76
N LYS A 165 -20.30 46.03 18.69
CA LYS A 165 -21.58 46.64 18.32
C LYS A 165 -21.35 48.14 18.28
N ASP A 166 -21.96 48.78 17.30
CA ASP A 166 -22.12 50.22 17.14
C ASP A 166 -21.12 50.94 16.22
N ALA A 167 -21.55 51.12 14.96
CA ALA A 167 -21.31 52.33 14.19
C ALA A 167 -22.31 52.36 13.02
N GLY A 168 -23.46 53.01 13.21
CA GLY A 168 -24.37 53.24 12.10
C GLY A 168 -25.74 53.81 12.44
N ASP A 169 -25.85 54.77 13.34
CA ASP A 169 -26.99 55.68 13.33
C ASP A 169 -26.56 57.11 13.70
N ALA A 170 -27.25 58.11 13.15
CA ALA A 170 -26.90 59.55 13.02
C ALA A 170 -26.14 59.87 11.70
N THR A 171 -26.65 60.62 10.72
CA THR A 171 -27.81 61.52 10.60
C THR A 171 -28.09 61.75 9.11
N ALA A 172 -29.34 61.64 8.66
CA ALA A 172 -29.79 62.23 7.40
C ALA A 172 -30.37 63.61 7.69
N ASN A 173 -29.78 64.65 7.08
CA ASN A 173 -30.24 66.02 7.13
C ASN A 173 -30.80 66.37 5.74
N SER A 174 -32.12 66.50 5.60
CA SER A 174 -32.87 67.20 4.54
C SER A 174 -34.35 67.23 4.90
#